data_AF-A0A1G9JRM4-F1
#
_entry.id   AF-A0A1G9JRM4-F1
#
_cell.length_a   1.000
_cell.length_b   1.000
_cell.length_c   1.000
_cell.angle_alpha   90.00
_cell.angle_beta   90.00
_cell.angle_gamma   90.00
#
_symmetry.space_group_name_H-M   'P 1'
#
loop_
_entity.id
_entity.type
_entity.pdbx_description
1 polymer ?
#
loop_
_entity_poly.entity_id
_entity_poly.type
_entity_poly.pdbx_seq_one_letter_code
_entity_poly.pdbx_strand_id
1 'polypeptide(L)'
;MISKNIARTLTAAALLAALALTGCSAPQASSAPSSAAGTSTASASATPSPSATSGPFGGFSSAAEACTKISEQATGATLLPLSAAQGKTAELEQFKTELAETAERVPDSLKADFANLKEVAVAGVTDQTVFSSGKLQAAMAPVTTWIATNCK
;
A
#
# COMPACT_ATOMS: atom_id res chain seq x y z
N MET A 1 36.10 17.75 47.99
CA MET A 1 36.87 17.59 46.74
C MET A 1 36.20 18.44 45.68
N ILE A 2 36.88 19.51 45.26
CA ILE A 2 36.44 20.44 44.21
C ILE A 2 37.33 20.14 43.01
N SER A 3 36.75 19.63 41.93
CA SER A 3 37.42 19.56 40.64
C SER A 3 36.76 20.54 39.69
N LYS A 4 37.54 21.54 39.33
CA LYS A 4 37.33 22.55 38.29
C LYS A 4 38.38 22.27 37.22
N ASN A 5 37.98 22.13 35.96
CA ASN A 5 38.73 22.61 34.78
C ASN A 5 37.92 22.40 33.49
N ILE A 6 37.44 23.48 32.85
CA ILE A 6 38.05 24.21 31.72
C ILE A 6 37.69 23.59 30.35
N ALA A 7 36.63 24.16 29.77
CA ALA A 7 36.52 24.77 28.45
C ALA A 7 37.22 24.18 27.20
N ARG A 8 36.38 24.06 26.16
CA ARG A 8 36.55 24.51 24.75
C ARG A 8 37.28 23.56 23.79
N THR A 9 36.53 23.04 22.82
CA THR A 9 36.73 23.32 21.38
C THR A 9 35.43 23.11 20.61
N LEU A 10 34.99 24.17 19.94
CA LEU A 10 34.00 24.17 18.86
C LEU A 10 34.58 23.41 17.67
N THR A 11 33.81 22.52 17.06
CA THR A 11 34.04 22.12 15.67
C THR A 11 32.70 21.98 14.98
N ALA A 12 32.42 22.99 14.15
CA ALA A 12 31.30 23.02 13.23
C ALA A 12 31.53 22.00 12.11
N ALA A 13 30.53 21.17 11.85
CA ALA A 13 30.37 20.49 10.57
C ALA A 13 28.90 20.64 10.17
N ALA A 14 28.62 21.73 9.46
CA ALA A 14 27.39 21.90 8.71
C ALA A 14 27.52 21.08 7.42
N LEU A 15 26.59 20.16 7.18
CA LEU A 15 26.31 19.63 5.85
C LEU A 15 24.80 19.59 5.65
N LEU A 16 24.38 20.43 4.70
CA LEU A 16 23.02 20.61 4.25
C LEU A 16 22.56 19.41 3.42
N ALA A 17 21.34 18.96 3.65
CA ALA A 17 20.54 18.27 2.65
C ALA A 17 19.09 18.71 2.81
N ALA A 18 18.78 19.90 2.30
CA ALA A 18 17.40 20.34 2.08
C ALA A 18 16.93 19.71 0.76
N LEU A 19 16.19 18.60 0.85
CA LEU A 19 15.38 18.13 -0.27
C LEU A 19 14.16 19.05 -0.38
N ALA A 20 14.25 19.98 -1.32
CA ALA A 20 13.15 20.87 -1.69
C ALA A 20 11.99 20.04 -2.27
N LEU A 21 10.84 20.07 -1.60
CA LEU A 21 9.54 19.72 -2.17
C LEU A 21 9.20 20.73 -3.28
N THR A 22 9.44 20.37 -4.55
CA THR A 22 8.84 21.09 -5.67
C THR A 22 7.37 20.72 -5.77
N GLY A 23 6.54 21.49 -5.07
CA GLY A 23 5.11 21.49 -5.25
C GLY A 23 4.68 22.29 -6.49
N CYS A 24 3.57 21.82 -7.07
CA CYS A 24 2.53 22.58 -7.76
C CYS A 24 2.92 23.45 -8.98
N SER A 25 2.49 23.04 -10.17
CA SER A 25 2.24 23.98 -11.27
C SER A 25 0.90 23.65 -11.91
N ALA A 26 -0.06 24.54 -11.70
CA ALA A 26 -1.36 24.55 -12.34
C ALA A 26 -1.22 24.99 -13.82
N PRO A 27 -1.96 24.40 -14.77
CA PRO A 27 -1.98 24.90 -16.15
C PRO A 27 -2.99 26.04 -16.31
N GLN A 28 -2.53 27.20 -16.78
CA GLN A 28 -3.36 28.25 -17.36
C GLN A 28 -3.58 28.00 -18.87
N ALA A 29 -4.78 28.35 -19.32
CA ALA A 29 -5.37 28.05 -20.62
C ALA A 29 -5.03 29.07 -21.73
N SER A 30 -5.41 28.69 -22.97
CA SER A 30 -5.59 29.49 -24.21
C SER A 30 -4.44 29.35 -25.24
N SER A 31 -4.61 29.13 -26.56
CA SER A 31 -5.74 28.84 -27.47
C SER A 31 -5.18 28.26 -28.81
N ALA A 32 -6.07 27.61 -29.59
CA ALA A 32 -5.93 26.83 -30.84
C ALA A 32 -5.45 27.63 -32.11
N PRO A 33 -5.50 27.12 -33.39
CA PRO A 33 -5.91 25.81 -33.95
C PRO A 33 -5.01 25.21 -35.08
N SER A 34 -5.19 23.91 -35.42
CA SER A 34 -5.46 23.39 -36.79
C SER A 34 -5.08 21.91 -36.99
N SER A 35 -6.10 21.15 -37.43
CA SER A 35 -6.07 20.05 -38.42
C SER A 35 -5.22 18.79 -38.16
N ALA A 36 -5.87 17.67 -37.84
CA ALA A 36 -6.24 16.65 -38.84
C ALA A 36 -6.88 15.43 -38.17
N ALA A 37 -7.95 14.94 -38.81
CA ALA A 37 -8.76 13.80 -38.41
C ALA A 37 -7.98 12.48 -38.42
N GLY A 38 -8.39 11.55 -37.56
CA GLY A 38 -7.88 10.19 -37.52
C GLY A 38 -8.46 9.38 -36.36
N THR A 39 -9.76 9.10 -36.47
CA THR A 39 -10.55 8.20 -35.61
C THR A 39 -9.88 6.83 -35.44
N SER A 40 -9.61 6.41 -34.20
CA SER A 40 -9.78 5.02 -33.74
C SER A 40 -9.61 4.95 -32.23
N THR A 41 -10.73 5.17 -31.55
CA THR A 41 -10.95 4.78 -30.16
C THR A 41 -10.91 3.26 -30.06
N ALA A 42 -9.78 2.69 -29.69
CA ALA A 42 -9.73 1.35 -29.13
C ALA A 42 -9.63 1.48 -27.61
N SER A 43 -10.76 1.79 -26.99
CA SER A 43 -10.95 1.58 -25.56
C SER A 43 -10.98 0.06 -25.35
N ALA A 44 -9.82 -0.54 -25.11
CA ALA A 44 -9.75 -1.92 -24.68
C ALA A 44 -10.20 -1.97 -23.21
N SER A 45 -11.52 -1.96 -23.01
CA SER A 45 -12.12 -2.51 -21.79
C SER A 45 -11.84 -4.01 -21.84
N ALA A 46 -10.68 -4.41 -21.33
CA ALA A 46 -10.39 -5.81 -21.10
C ALA A 46 -11.25 -6.28 -19.94
N THR A 47 -12.40 -6.87 -20.25
CA THR A 47 -13.16 -7.71 -19.33
C THR A 47 -12.19 -8.70 -18.69
N PRO A 48 -12.05 -8.75 -17.35
CA PRO A 48 -11.18 -9.74 -16.72
C PRO A 48 -11.70 -11.13 -17.08
N SER A 49 -10.90 -11.88 -17.85
CA SER A 49 -11.21 -13.25 -18.21
C SER A 49 -11.08 -14.13 -16.95
N PRO A 50 -12.04 -15.02 -16.65
CA PRO A 50 -12.12 -15.75 -15.39
C PRO A 50 -11.01 -16.81 -15.17
N SER A 51 -9.95 -16.81 -15.99
CA SER A 51 -8.88 -17.82 -15.96
C SER A 51 -7.49 -17.24 -15.64
N ALA A 52 -7.38 -15.96 -15.29
CA ALA A 52 -6.10 -15.23 -15.23
C ALA A 52 -5.33 -15.32 -13.89
N THR A 53 -5.50 -16.39 -13.09
CA THR A 53 -4.74 -16.52 -11.82
C THR A 53 -3.41 -17.29 -11.96
N SER A 54 -3.11 -17.82 -13.15
CA SER A 54 -2.07 -18.86 -13.33
C SER A 54 -0.62 -18.36 -13.46
N GLY A 55 -0.36 -17.08 -13.16
CA GLY A 55 0.98 -16.49 -13.23
C GLY A 55 1.72 -16.50 -11.89
N PRO A 56 3.07 -16.39 -11.86
CA PRO A 56 3.85 -16.31 -10.62
C PRO A 56 3.51 -15.09 -9.75
N PHE A 57 2.81 -14.11 -10.32
CA PHE A 57 2.32 -12.91 -9.66
C PHE A 57 0.79 -12.91 -9.53
N GLY A 58 0.13 -14.07 -9.66
CA GLY A 58 -1.33 -14.18 -9.61
C GLY A 58 -2.01 -13.41 -10.75
N GLY A 59 -3.08 -12.68 -10.41
CA GLY A 59 -3.86 -11.84 -11.32
C GLY A 59 -3.31 -10.44 -11.54
N PHE A 60 -2.03 -10.17 -11.22
CA PHE A 60 -1.37 -8.88 -11.46
C PHE A 60 -0.57 -8.89 -12.77
N SER A 61 -0.47 -7.74 -13.44
CA SER A 61 0.17 -7.62 -14.76
C SER A 61 1.69 -7.67 -14.69
N SER A 62 2.27 -7.44 -13.51
CA SER A 62 3.72 -7.48 -13.28
C SER A 62 4.06 -7.76 -11.81
N ALA A 63 5.32 -8.15 -11.57
CA ALA A 63 5.87 -8.27 -10.23
C ALA A 63 5.77 -6.96 -9.43
N ALA A 64 6.09 -5.83 -10.06
CA ALA A 64 6.05 -4.52 -9.44
C ALA A 64 4.62 -4.11 -9.04
N GLU A 65 3.63 -4.41 -9.89
CA GLU A 65 2.22 -4.19 -9.57
C GLU A 65 1.79 -5.07 -8.38
N ALA A 66 2.12 -6.37 -8.43
CA ALA A 66 1.79 -7.32 -7.35
C ALA A 66 2.39 -6.86 -6.03
N CYS A 67 3.69 -6.55 -6.01
CA CYS A 67 4.40 -6.12 -4.81
C CYS A 67 3.84 -4.82 -4.23
N THR A 68 3.54 -3.83 -5.08
CA THR A 68 2.89 -2.59 -4.64
C THR A 68 1.53 -2.88 -4.03
N LYS A 69 0.64 -3.56 -4.75
CA LYS A 69 -0.74 -3.78 -4.32
C LYS A 69 -0.84 -4.68 -3.10
N ILE A 70 -0.08 -5.77 -3.05
CA ILE A 70 -0.05 -6.68 -1.90
C ILE A 70 0.48 -5.94 -0.66
N SER A 71 1.53 -5.13 -0.80
CA SER A 71 2.10 -4.38 0.34
C SER A 71 1.17 -3.29 0.85
N GLU A 72 0.53 -2.54 -0.07
CA GLU A 72 -0.47 -1.51 0.26
C GLU A 72 -1.63 -2.12 1.05
N GLN A 73 -2.20 -3.20 0.53
CA GLN A 73 -3.38 -3.82 1.11
C GLN A 73 -3.06 -4.58 2.39
N ALA A 74 -1.89 -5.24 2.47
CA ALA A 74 -1.44 -5.83 3.72
C ALA A 74 -1.28 -4.75 4.81
N THR A 75 -0.57 -3.67 4.50
CA THR A 75 -0.37 -2.57 5.45
C THR A 75 -1.70 -1.92 5.86
N GLY A 76 -2.56 -1.62 4.89
CA GLY A 76 -3.87 -1.03 5.17
C GLY A 76 -4.79 -1.94 5.99
N ALA A 77 -4.68 -3.27 5.84
CA ALA A 77 -5.44 -4.22 6.64
C ALA A 77 -5.11 -4.09 8.14
N THR A 78 -3.90 -3.66 8.48
CA THR A 78 -3.52 -3.38 9.88
C THR A 78 -4.14 -2.11 10.44
N LEU A 79 -4.59 -1.20 9.56
CA LEU A 79 -5.13 0.11 9.90
C LEU A 79 -6.66 0.15 9.91
N LEU A 80 -7.33 -0.84 9.31
CA LEU A 80 -8.80 -1.03 9.36
C LEU A 80 -9.46 -0.75 10.73
N PRO A 81 -8.92 -1.22 11.86
CA PRO A 81 -9.55 -1.05 13.17
C PRO A 81 -9.44 0.37 13.68
N LEU A 82 -8.32 1.02 13.37
CA LEU A 82 -8.11 2.42 13.68
C LEU A 82 -9.05 3.29 12.83
N SER A 83 -9.26 2.95 11.56
CA SER A 83 -10.26 3.60 10.70
C SER A 83 -11.68 3.41 11.24
N ALA A 84 -12.00 2.21 11.75
CA ALA A 84 -13.28 1.92 12.39
C ALA A 84 -13.47 2.77 13.65
N ALA A 85 -12.46 2.85 14.51
CA ALA A 85 -12.47 3.66 15.73
C ALA A 85 -12.59 5.18 15.44
N GLN A 86 -12.12 5.63 14.27
CA GLN A 86 -12.26 7.02 13.80
C GLN A 86 -13.63 7.31 13.14
N GLY A 87 -14.51 6.32 12.99
CA GLY A 87 -15.82 6.50 12.37
C GLY A 87 -15.79 6.72 10.84
N LYS A 88 -14.69 6.34 10.17
CA LYS A 88 -14.51 6.49 8.71
C LYS A 88 -15.16 5.33 7.96
N THR A 89 -16.49 5.28 7.96
CA THR A 89 -17.24 4.11 7.48
C THR A 89 -17.16 3.91 5.98
N ALA A 90 -17.14 4.99 5.17
CA ALA A 90 -17.11 4.87 3.71
C ALA A 90 -15.75 4.35 3.22
N GLU A 91 -14.65 4.93 3.72
CA GLU A 91 -13.29 4.51 3.39
C GLU A 91 -13.00 3.10 3.90
N LEU A 92 -13.59 2.71 5.02
CA LEU A 92 -13.47 1.37 5.57
C LEU A 92 -14.15 0.32 4.69
N GLU A 93 -15.37 0.56 4.19
CA GLU A 93 -16.06 -0.37 3.29
C GLU A 93 -15.38 -0.45 1.93
N GLN A 94 -14.87 0.67 1.41
CA GLN A 94 -14.03 0.67 0.22
C GLN A 94 -12.79 -0.21 0.43
N PHE A 95 -12.07 0.00 1.54
CA PHE A 95 -10.86 -0.75 1.83
C PHE A 95 -11.12 -2.25 1.99
N LYS A 96 -12.23 -2.65 2.64
CA LYS A 96 -12.64 -4.06 2.72
C LYS A 96 -12.86 -4.69 1.35
N THR A 97 -13.45 -3.93 0.42
CA THR A 97 -13.69 -4.37 -0.95
C THR A 97 -12.37 -4.58 -1.69
N GLU A 98 -11.48 -3.58 -1.66
CA GLU A 98 -10.15 -3.66 -2.30
C GLU A 98 -9.29 -4.80 -1.70
N LEU A 99 -9.40 -5.02 -0.38
CA LEU A 99 -8.71 -6.11 0.31
C LEU A 99 -9.25 -7.48 -0.15
N ALA A 100 -10.56 -7.61 -0.35
CA ALA A 100 -11.18 -8.83 -0.86
C ALA A 100 -10.77 -9.12 -2.31
N GLU A 101 -10.82 -8.11 -3.18
CA GLU A 101 -10.37 -8.23 -4.58
C GLU A 101 -8.88 -8.62 -4.66
N THR A 102 -8.05 -8.03 -3.79
CA THR A 102 -6.63 -8.37 -3.72
C THR A 102 -6.43 -9.82 -3.29
N ALA A 103 -7.17 -10.30 -2.30
CA ALA A 103 -7.11 -11.69 -1.84
C ALA A 103 -7.46 -12.71 -2.94
N GLU A 104 -8.27 -12.33 -3.93
CA GLU A 104 -8.57 -13.19 -5.08
C GLU A 104 -7.45 -13.18 -6.12
N ARG A 105 -6.74 -12.05 -6.25
CA ARG A 105 -5.69 -11.80 -7.25
C ARG A 105 -4.29 -12.18 -6.80
N VAL A 106 -4.02 -12.32 -5.50
CA VAL A 106 -2.69 -12.75 -5.02
C VAL A 106 -2.26 -14.08 -5.64
N PRO A 107 -0.96 -14.33 -5.83
CA PRO A 107 -0.45 -15.62 -6.29
C PRO A 107 -0.83 -16.76 -5.35
N ASP A 108 -0.95 -17.98 -5.88
CA ASP A 108 -1.37 -19.16 -5.12
C ASP A 108 -0.51 -19.43 -3.88
N SER A 109 0.79 -19.11 -3.95
CA SER A 109 1.72 -19.26 -2.81
C SER A 109 1.41 -18.34 -1.63
N LEU A 110 0.61 -17.28 -1.83
CA LEU A 110 0.22 -16.30 -0.81
C LEU A 110 -1.28 -16.36 -0.48
N LYS A 111 -2.08 -17.07 -1.28
CA LYS A 111 -3.55 -16.99 -1.25
C LYS A 111 -4.18 -17.33 0.09
N ALA A 112 -3.73 -18.42 0.71
CA ALA A 112 -4.23 -18.83 2.02
C ALA A 112 -3.87 -17.81 3.12
N ASP A 113 -2.63 -17.35 3.13
CA ASP A 113 -2.13 -16.41 4.15
C ASP A 113 -2.81 -15.04 4.03
N PHE A 114 -3.00 -14.54 2.80
CA PHE A 114 -3.68 -13.27 2.57
C PHE A 114 -5.19 -13.37 2.85
N ALA A 115 -5.83 -14.51 2.57
CA ALA A 115 -7.22 -14.75 2.96
C ALA A 115 -7.40 -14.72 4.50
N ASN A 116 -6.48 -15.36 5.24
CA ASN A 116 -6.46 -15.29 6.70
C ASN A 116 -6.26 -13.85 7.21
N LEU A 117 -5.30 -13.11 6.64
CA LEU A 117 -5.11 -11.69 6.98
C LEU A 117 -6.39 -10.87 6.77
N LYS A 118 -7.07 -11.05 5.62
CA LYS A 118 -8.34 -10.38 5.33
C LYS A 118 -9.39 -10.70 6.39
N GLU A 119 -9.61 -11.98 6.70
CA GLU A 119 -10.61 -12.40 7.69
C GLU A 119 -10.34 -11.80 9.06
N VAL A 120 -9.09 -11.87 9.52
CA VAL A 120 -8.66 -11.32 10.82
C VAL A 120 -8.82 -9.80 10.85
N ALA A 121 -8.38 -9.10 9.80
CA ALA A 121 -8.50 -7.64 9.73
C ALA A 121 -9.96 -7.17 9.72
N VAL A 122 -10.84 -7.86 8.98
CA VAL A 122 -12.28 -7.57 8.95
C VAL A 122 -12.95 -7.88 10.29
N ALA A 123 -12.66 -9.03 10.89
CA ALA A 123 -13.19 -9.39 12.21
C ALA A 123 -12.82 -8.33 13.27
N GLY A 124 -11.61 -7.80 13.17
CA GLY A 124 -11.13 -6.77 14.06
C GLY A 124 -11.88 -5.43 13.99
N VAL A 125 -12.57 -5.13 12.89
CA VAL A 125 -13.42 -3.93 12.81
C VAL A 125 -14.48 -3.92 13.90
N THR A 126 -15.04 -5.09 14.22
CA THR A 126 -16.08 -5.25 15.24
C THR A 126 -15.55 -5.84 16.56
N ASP A 127 -14.47 -6.63 16.50
CA ASP A 127 -13.87 -7.29 17.65
C ASP A 127 -12.45 -6.76 17.92
N GLN A 128 -12.36 -5.75 18.79
CA GLN A 128 -11.08 -5.14 19.18
C GLN A 128 -10.11 -6.15 19.85
N THR A 129 -10.60 -7.29 20.35
CA THR A 129 -9.72 -8.31 20.96
C THR A 129 -8.79 -8.95 19.94
N VAL A 130 -9.13 -8.88 18.65
CA VAL A 130 -8.28 -9.35 17.55
C VAL A 130 -6.94 -8.59 17.49
N PHE A 131 -6.92 -7.31 17.86
CA PHE A 131 -5.67 -6.53 17.93
C PHE A 131 -4.91 -6.77 19.21
N SER A 132 -5.60 -6.70 20.35
CA SER A 132 -4.95 -6.86 21.65
C SER A 132 -4.39 -8.27 21.87
N SER A 133 -4.91 -9.27 21.16
CA SER A 133 -4.43 -10.66 21.23
C SER A 133 -3.26 -10.97 20.30
N GLY A 134 -2.84 -10.03 19.44
CA GLY A 134 -1.79 -10.26 18.45
C GLY A 134 -2.21 -11.13 17.25
N LYS A 135 -3.50 -11.48 17.12
CA LYS A 135 -4.01 -12.27 15.97
C LYS A 135 -3.73 -11.60 14.64
N LEU A 136 -3.92 -10.28 14.54
CA LEU A 136 -3.58 -9.53 13.32
C LEU A 136 -2.07 -9.66 12.99
N GLN A 137 -1.20 -9.48 13.98
CA GLN A 137 0.24 -9.60 13.78
C GLN A 137 0.63 -11.01 13.33
N ALA A 138 0.01 -12.04 13.90
CA ALA A 138 0.24 -13.43 13.49
C ALA A 138 -0.24 -13.68 12.05
N ALA A 139 -1.38 -13.14 11.65
CA ALA A 139 -1.88 -13.25 10.28
C ALA A 139 -1.02 -12.47 9.27
N MET A 140 -0.40 -11.37 9.71
CA MET A 140 0.48 -10.54 8.89
C MET A 140 1.87 -11.16 8.65
N ALA A 141 2.36 -11.98 9.60
CA ALA A 141 3.69 -12.56 9.54
C ALA A 141 4.00 -13.31 8.23
N PRO A 142 3.19 -14.29 7.78
CA PRO A 142 3.47 -15.01 6.54
C PRO A 142 3.41 -14.09 5.30
N VAL A 143 2.48 -13.12 5.28
CA VAL A 143 2.39 -12.12 4.20
C VAL A 143 3.66 -11.27 4.14
N THR A 144 4.17 -10.83 5.29
CA THR A 144 5.42 -10.06 5.39
C THR A 144 6.62 -10.87 4.91
N THR A 145 6.71 -12.14 5.30
CA THR A 145 7.76 -13.05 4.82
C THR A 145 7.70 -13.22 3.30
N TRP A 146 6.50 -13.37 2.75
CA TRP A 146 6.32 -13.46 1.30
C TRP A 146 6.77 -12.19 0.60
N ILE A 147 6.35 -11.01 1.08
CA ILE A 147 6.76 -9.71 0.51
C ILE A 147 8.29 -9.58 0.55
N ALA A 148 8.93 -9.81 1.71
CA ALA A 148 10.38 -9.69 1.84
C ALA A 148 11.16 -10.64 0.92
N THR A 149 10.58 -11.78 0.58
CA THR A 149 11.19 -12.77 -0.31
C THR A 149 11.07 -12.36 -1.78
N ASN A 150 9.89 -11.88 -2.18
CA ASN A 150 9.49 -11.72 -3.57
C ASN A 150 9.58 -10.28 -4.09
N CYS A 151 9.54 -9.29 -3.21
CA CYS A 151 9.51 -7.86 -3.55
C CYS A 151 10.87 -7.23 -3.21
N LYS A 152 11.68 -6.98 -4.25
CA LYS A 152 13.01 -6.36 -4.16
C LYS A 152 13.07 -5.07 -4.96
#